data_AF-A0A958WGZ1-F1
#
_entry.id   AF-A0A958WGZ1-F1
#
_cell.length_a   1.000
_cell.length_b   1.000
_cell.length_c   1.000
_cell.angle_alpha   90.00
_cell.angle_beta   90.00
_cell.angle_gamma   90.00
#
_symmetry.space_group_name_H-M   'P 1'
#
loop_
_entity.id
_entity.type
_entity.pdbx_description
1 polymer ?
#
loop_
_entity_poly.entity_id
_entity_poly.type
_entity_poly.pdbx_seq_one_letter_code
_entity_poly.pdbx_strand_id
1 'polypeptide(L)'
;MKTVKFASVVLIAFSLVTLFMSTSVLFDLFGIREREGNYVPFIVATNFLAGVFYLVGAYGLYTAKAWTARLLTIITVMLVGSFLGLLLHINSGGAYEAQTVKAMVFRISLTAIFAVLAWRYISKKNK
;
A
#
# COMPACT_ATOMS: atom_id res chain seq x y z
N MET A 1 -10.75 9.45 18.71
CA MET A 1 -10.37 8.03 18.94
C MET A 1 -11.18 7.04 18.09
N LYS A 2 -12.52 7.16 18.00
CA LYS A 2 -13.34 6.27 17.15
C LYS A 2 -12.87 6.22 15.69
N THR A 3 -12.56 7.38 15.10
CA THR A 3 -12.06 7.51 13.71
C THR A 3 -10.76 6.74 13.44
N VAL A 4 -9.79 6.78 14.36
CA VAL A 4 -8.49 6.11 14.20
C VAL A 4 -8.62 4.59 14.33
N LYS A 5 -9.51 4.12 15.22
CA LYS A 5 -9.83 2.69 15.34
C LYS A 5 -10.59 2.16 14.13
N PHE A 6 -11.52 2.94 13.57
CA PHE A 6 -12.17 2.57 12.31
C PHE A 6 -11.13 2.51 11.18
N ALA A 7 -10.27 3.52 11.08
CA ALA A 7 -9.18 3.54 10.10
C ALA A 7 -8.25 2.34 10.22
N SER A 8 -7.93 1.85 11.43
CA SER A 8 -7.12 0.63 11.58
C SER A 8 -7.81 -0.61 11.04
N VAL A 9 -9.13 -0.76 11.22
CA VAL A 9 -9.88 -1.91 10.67
C VAL A 9 -9.86 -1.87 9.14
N VAL A 10 -10.08 -0.70 8.55
CA VAL A 10 -10.01 -0.53 7.08
C VAL A 10 -8.60 -0.83 6.57
N LEU A 11 -7.57 -0.37 7.28
CA LEU A 11 -6.17 -0.62 6.89
C LEU A 11 -5.81 -2.11 6.99
N ILE A 12 -6.33 -2.85 7.98
CA ILE A 12 -6.19 -4.30 8.07
C ILE A 12 -6.84 -4.98 6.86
N ALA A 13 -8.11 -4.66 6.57
CA ALA A 13 -8.80 -5.25 5.43
C ALA A 13 -8.06 -4.98 4.11
N PHE A 14 -7.61 -3.75 3.90
CA PHE A 14 -6.82 -3.37 2.74
C PHE A 14 -5.49 -4.13 2.64
N SER A 15 -4.79 -4.27 3.77
CA SER A 15 -3.53 -5.01 3.85
C SER A 15 -3.72 -6.48 3.51
N LEU A 16 -4.74 -7.14 4.07
CA LEU A 16 -5.02 -8.56 3.82
C LEU A 16 -5.33 -8.83 2.35
N VAL A 17 -6.17 -7.99 1.73
CA VAL A 17 -6.46 -8.09 0.29
C VAL A 17 -5.19 -7.87 -0.54
N THR A 18 -4.37 -6.88 -0.19
CA THR A 18 -3.12 -6.59 -0.89
C THR A 18 -2.12 -7.74 -0.79
N LEU A 19 -1.97 -8.32 0.40
CA LEU A 19 -1.10 -9.48 0.64
C LEU A 19 -1.60 -10.70 -0.14
N PHE A 20 -2.91 -10.97 -0.09
CA PHE A 20 -3.51 -12.08 -0.82
C PHE A 20 -3.26 -11.96 -2.33
N MET A 21 -3.57 -10.80 -2.92
CA MET A 21 -3.36 -10.57 -4.35
C MET A 21 -1.88 -10.67 -4.72
N SER A 22 -1.00 -10.00 -3.97
CA SER A 22 0.43 -9.97 -4.30
C SER A 22 1.08 -11.35 -4.12
N THR A 23 0.72 -12.10 -3.07
CA THR A 23 1.20 -13.47 -2.86
C THR A 23 0.69 -14.38 -3.97
N SER A 24 -0.57 -14.24 -4.38
CA SER A 24 -1.13 -15.08 -5.44
C SER A 24 -0.46 -14.84 -6.79
N VAL A 25 -0.06 -13.61 -7.08
CA VAL A 25 0.69 -13.29 -8.30
C VAL A 25 2.15 -13.75 -8.21
N LEU A 26 2.81 -13.61 -7.05
CA LEU A 26 4.22 -14.00 -6.85
C LEU A 26 4.42 -15.51 -6.85
N PHE A 27 3.51 -16.25 -6.22
CA PHE A 27 3.60 -17.71 -6.07
C PHE A 27 2.70 -18.47 -7.04
N ASP A 28 2.12 -17.78 -8.02
CA ASP A 28 1.24 -18.35 -9.05
C ASP A 28 0.07 -19.16 -8.48
N LEU A 29 -0.54 -18.62 -7.42
CA LEU A 29 -1.66 -19.26 -6.74
C LEU A 29 -2.97 -18.87 -7.41
N PHE A 30 -3.90 -19.83 -7.46
CA PHE A 30 -5.29 -19.62 -7.89
C PHE A 30 -5.46 -19.09 -9.33
N GLY A 31 -4.44 -19.22 -10.19
CA GLY A 31 -4.45 -18.72 -11.56
C GLY A 31 -4.58 -17.19 -11.66
N ILE A 32 -4.27 -16.45 -10.59
CA ILE A 32 -4.39 -14.98 -10.57
C ILE A 32 -3.32 -14.34 -11.47
N ARG A 33 -2.16 -14.98 -11.62
CA ARG A 33 -1.07 -14.52 -12.47
C ARG A 33 -1.48 -14.36 -13.94
N GLU A 34 -2.19 -15.34 -14.48
CA GLU A 34 -2.70 -15.32 -15.86
C GLU A 34 -3.77 -14.22 -16.05
N ARG A 35 -4.58 -13.96 -15.01
CA ARG A 35 -5.61 -12.91 -15.04
C ARG A 35 -5.04 -11.50 -14.97
N GLU A 36 -3.94 -11.31 -14.23
CA GLU A 36 -3.24 -10.03 -14.18
C GLU A 36 -2.40 -9.75 -15.44
N GLY A 37 -2.17 -10.75 -16.31
CA GLY A 37 -1.53 -10.56 -17.61
C GLY A 37 -0.13 -9.95 -17.51
N ASN A 38 0.11 -8.81 -18.17
CA ASN A 38 1.39 -8.12 -18.17
C ASN A 38 1.59 -7.26 -16.90
N TYR A 39 1.59 -7.91 -15.74
CA TYR A 39 1.95 -7.25 -14.50
C TYR A 39 3.47 -7.04 -14.42
N VAL A 40 3.88 -6.03 -13.66
CA VAL A 40 5.29 -5.67 -13.51
C VAL A 40 5.81 -6.28 -12.19
N PRO A 41 6.72 -7.27 -12.21
CA PRO A 41 7.05 -8.07 -11.02
C PRO A 41 7.56 -7.25 -9.82
N PHE A 42 8.37 -6.21 -10.05
CA PHE A 42 8.86 -5.37 -8.97
C PHE A 42 7.74 -4.57 -8.30
N ILE A 43 6.68 -4.20 -9.03
CA ILE A 43 5.50 -3.54 -8.46
C ILE A 43 4.78 -4.47 -7.51
N VAL A 44 4.60 -5.73 -7.90
CA VAL A 44 3.97 -6.74 -7.06
C VAL A 44 4.80 -6.98 -5.79
N ALA A 45 6.13 -7.03 -5.91
CA ALA A 45 7.02 -7.16 -4.76
C ALA A 45 6.92 -5.95 -3.80
N THR A 46 6.93 -4.72 -4.32
CA THR A 46 6.69 -3.52 -3.51
C THR A 46 5.32 -3.57 -2.82
N ASN A 47 4.29 -4.01 -3.53
CA ASN A 47 2.93 -4.09 -3.00
C ASN A 47 2.81 -5.12 -1.87
N PHE A 48 3.45 -6.28 -2.03
CA PHE A 48 3.55 -7.28 -0.98
C PHE A 48 4.22 -6.69 0.27
N LEU A 49 5.37 -6.03 0.10
CA LEU A 49 6.10 -5.42 1.20
C LEU A 49 5.29 -4.31 1.90
N ALA A 50 4.62 -3.45 1.12
CA ALA A 50 3.69 -2.44 1.63
C ALA A 50 2.55 -3.09 2.43
N GLY A 51 1.99 -4.20 1.93
CA GLY A 51 1.01 -5.03 2.60
C GLY A 51 1.44 -5.42 4.02
N VAL A 52 2.65 -5.95 4.16
CA VAL A 52 3.22 -6.31 5.48
C VAL A 52 3.34 -5.09 6.38
N PHE A 53 3.89 -3.98 5.88
CA PHE A 53 4.03 -2.77 6.68
C PHE A 53 2.70 -2.11 7.05
N TYR A 54 1.63 -2.28 6.25
CA TYR A 54 0.30 -1.82 6.62
C TYR A 54 -0.26 -2.54 7.84
N LEU A 55 0.05 -3.81 8.06
CA LEU A 55 -0.36 -4.50 9.30
C LEU A 55 0.28 -3.85 10.52
N VAL A 56 1.57 -3.51 10.43
CA VAL A 56 2.30 -2.78 11.46
C VAL A 56 1.69 -1.38 11.66
N GLY A 57 1.39 -0.68 10.56
CA GLY A 57 0.71 0.62 10.59
C GLY A 57 -0.68 0.56 11.22
N ALA A 58 -1.44 -0.50 10.97
CA ALA A 58 -2.77 -0.68 11.55
C ALA A 58 -2.71 -0.92 13.05
N TYR A 59 -1.74 -1.70 13.53
CA TYR A 59 -1.47 -1.85 14.95
C TYR A 59 -1.10 -0.49 15.59
N GLY A 60 -0.25 0.29 14.92
CA GLY A 60 0.13 1.64 15.36
C GLY A 60 -1.06 2.60 15.42
N LEU A 61 -1.97 2.55 14.44
CA LEU A 61 -3.24 3.32 14.45
C LEU A 61 -4.11 2.89 15.64
N TYR A 62 -4.34 1.59 15.81
CA TYR A 62 -5.19 1.05 16.87
C TYR A 62 -4.70 1.44 18.27
N THR A 63 -3.39 1.41 18.47
CA THR A 63 -2.71 1.78 19.73
C THR A 63 -2.36 3.27 19.84
N ALA A 64 -2.72 4.08 18.83
CA ALA A 64 -2.45 5.51 18.74
C ALA A 64 -0.98 5.90 19.00
N LYS A 65 -0.03 5.19 18.37
CA LYS A 65 1.41 5.45 18.51
C LYS A 65 1.92 6.49 17.52
N ALA A 66 2.73 7.44 17.98
CA ALA A 66 3.21 8.55 17.13
C ALA A 66 4.12 8.12 15.96
N TRP A 67 4.78 6.95 16.05
CA TRP A 67 5.59 6.41 14.95
C TRP A 67 4.76 5.98 13.74
N THR A 68 3.45 5.75 13.91
CA THR A 68 2.53 5.34 12.84
C THR A 68 2.51 6.32 11.68
N ALA A 69 2.51 7.62 11.99
CA ALA A 69 2.52 8.66 10.96
C ALA A 69 3.81 8.59 10.12
N ARG A 70 4.97 8.41 10.78
CA ARG A 70 6.26 8.26 10.09
C ARG A 70 6.28 7.01 9.22
N LEU A 71 5.81 5.87 9.74
CA LEU A 71 5.76 4.62 8.99
C LEU A 71 4.90 4.74 7.73
N LEU A 72 3.67 5.25 7.84
CA LEU A 72 2.75 5.40 6.71
C LEU A 72 3.29 6.39 5.66
N THR A 73 3.99 7.44 6.09
CA THR A 73 4.69 8.35 5.17
C THR A 73 5.81 7.65 4.41
N ILE A 74 6.64 6.83 5.08
CA ILE A 74 7.71 6.05 4.43
C ILE A 74 7.11 5.10 3.38
N ILE A 75 6.01 4.40 3.71
CA ILE A 75 5.32 3.53 2.76
C ILE A 75 4.81 4.33 1.55
N THR A 76 4.24 5.52 1.79
CA THR A 76 3.76 6.39 0.70
C THR A 76 4.91 6.77 -0.24
N VAL A 77 6.07 7.16 0.29
CA VAL A 77 7.25 7.51 -0.52
C VAL A 77 7.74 6.30 -1.32
N MET A 78 7.79 5.12 -0.70
CA MET A 78 8.18 3.87 -1.37
C MET A 78 7.25 3.54 -2.55
N LEU A 79 5.94 3.73 -2.38
CA LEU A 79 4.95 3.51 -3.44
C LEU A 79 5.06 4.53 -4.56
N VAL A 80 5.27 5.81 -4.22
CA VAL A 80 5.51 6.86 -5.22
C VAL A 80 6.77 6.56 -6.02
N GLY A 81 7.86 6.16 -5.37
CA GLY A 81 9.09 5.74 -6.06
C GLY A 81 8.87 4.56 -7.00
N SER A 82 8.10 3.56 -6.55
CA SER A 82 7.73 2.42 -7.40
C SER A 82 6.83 2.83 -8.57
N PHE A 83 5.91 3.78 -8.37
CA PHE A 83 5.07 4.32 -9.44
C PHE A 83 5.88 5.10 -10.47
N LEU A 84 6.87 5.90 -10.05
CA LEU A 84 7.81 6.54 -10.97
C LEU A 84 8.60 5.50 -11.77
N GLY A 85 9.07 4.43 -11.12
CA GLY A 85 9.69 3.29 -11.80
C GLY A 85 8.77 2.63 -12.84
N LEU A 86 7.48 2.49 -12.53
CA LEU A 86 6.48 1.99 -13.47
C LEU A 86 6.33 2.91 -14.69
N LEU A 87 6.24 4.23 -14.47
CA LEU A 87 6.13 5.19 -15.57
C LEU A 87 7.35 5.17 -16.49
N LEU A 88 8.55 5.03 -15.92
CA LEU A 88 9.78 4.85 -16.71
C LEU A 88 9.72 3.55 -17.53
N HIS A 89 9.30 2.44 -16.92
CA HIS A 89 9.15 1.17 -17.62
C HIS A 89 8.17 1.27 -18.80
N ILE A 90 7.04 1.95 -18.61
CA ILE A 90 6.05 2.20 -19.67
C ILE A 90 6.65 3.06 -20.79
N ASN A 91 7.36 4.14 -20.43
CA ASN A 91 7.96 5.04 -21.42
C ASN A 91 9.12 4.38 -22.21
N SER A 92 9.76 3.36 -21.64
CA SER A 92 10.74 2.51 -22.32
C SER A 92 10.11 1.42 -23.21
N GLY A 93 8.79 1.39 -23.35
CA GLY A 93 8.06 0.40 -24.15
C GLY A 93 7.79 -0.93 -23.44
N GLY A 94 7.93 -0.97 -22.11
CA GLY A 94 7.64 -2.15 -21.30
C GLY A 94 6.16 -2.52 -21.32
N ALA A 95 5.87 -3.82 -21.36
CA ALA A 95 4.51 -4.33 -21.29
C ALA A 95 3.90 -4.01 -19.91
N TYR A 96 2.68 -3.48 -19.91
CA TYR A 96 1.97 -3.15 -18.68
C TYR A 96 0.47 -3.29 -18.88
N GLU A 97 -0.22 -3.65 -17.81
CA GLU A 97 -1.68 -3.50 -17.75
C GLU A 97 -2.09 -2.12 -17.22
N ALA A 98 -3.08 -1.51 -17.85
CA ALA A 98 -3.68 -0.26 -17.35
C ALA A 98 -4.28 -0.41 -15.94
N GLN A 99 -4.65 -1.63 -15.56
CA GLN A 99 -5.13 -1.99 -14.23
C GLN A 99 -4.04 -1.80 -13.17
N THR A 100 -2.78 -2.07 -13.49
CA THR A 100 -1.62 -1.86 -12.60
C THR A 100 -1.45 -0.38 -12.24
N VAL A 101 -1.60 0.51 -13.24
CA VAL A 101 -1.53 1.96 -13.04
C VAL A 101 -2.65 2.43 -12.11
N LYS A 102 -3.90 2.00 -12.37
CA LYS A 102 -5.06 2.33 -11.52
C LYS A 102 -4.88 1.81 -10.08
N ALA A 103 -4.41 0.59 -9.92
CA ALA A 103 -4.17 -0.02 -8.61
C ALA A 103 -3.08 0.73 -7.82
N MET A 104 -2.01 1.16 -8.48
CA MET A 104 -0.94 1.93 -7.84
C MET A 104 -1.42 3.30 -7.37
N VAL A 105 -2.15 4.04 -8.21
CA VAL A 105 -2.72 5.34 -7.84
C VAL A 105 -3.66 5.18 -6.64
N PHE A 106 -4.56 4.20 -6.67
CA PHE A 106 -5.48 3.91 -5.56
C PHE A 106 -4.72 3.65 -4.25
N ARG A 107 -3.68 2.81 -4.29
CA ARG A 107 -2.87 2.47 -3.12
C ARG A 107 -2.13 3.68 -2.55
N ILE A 108 -1.53 4.51 -3.40
CA ILE A 108 -0.85 5.75 -2.99
C ILE A 108 -1.85 6.69 -2.30
N SER A 109 -2.99 6.96 -2.93
CA SER A 109 -4.02 7.86 -2.40
C SER A 109 -4.54 7.36 -1.05
N LEU A 110 -4.85 6.07 -0.95
CA LEU A 110 -5.37 5.48 0.29
C LEU A 110 -4.33 5.54 1.42
N THR A 111 -3.07 5.24 1.13
CA THR A 111 -1.99 5.32 2.13
C THR A 111 -1.74 6.74 2.60
N ALA A 112 -1.74 7.70 1.68
CA ALA A 112 -1.59 9.11 2.00
C ALA A 112 -2.72 9.59 2.93
N ILE A 113 -3.97 9.18 2.69
CA ILE A 113 -5.09 9.46 3.58
C ILE A 113 -4.82 8.91 4.99
N PHE A 114 -4.38 7.65 5.12
CA PHE A 114 -4.05 7.08 6.43
C PHE A 114 -2.87 7.81 7.10
N ALA A 115 -1.85 8.22 6.35
CA ALA A 115 -0.72 8.98 6.87
C ALA A 115 -1.17 10.34 7.44
N VAL A 116 -2.05 11.06 6.71
CA VAL A 116 -2.63 12.33 7.17
C VAL A 116 -3.51 12.12 8.40
N LEU A 117 -4.33 11.08 8.44
CA LEU A 117 -5.15 10.74 9.62
C LEU A 117 -4.27 10.43 10.83
N ALA A 118 -3.22 9.63 10.67
CA ALA A 118 -2.26 9.34 11.73
C ALA A 118 -1.59 10.61 12.25
N TRP A 119 -1.13 11.48 11.35
CA TRP A 119 -0.49 12.74 11.73
C TRP A 119 -1.43 13.68 12.48
N ARG A 120 -2.67 13.88 11.98
CA ARG A 120 -3.64 14.81 12.59
C ARG A 120 -4.13 14.35 13.96
N TYR A 121 -4.38 13.05 14.13
CA TYR A 121 -5.03 12.53 15.33
C TYR A 121 -4.08 11.94 16.37
N ILE A 122 -2.86 11.55 15.97
CA ILE A 122 -1.88 10.93 16.87
C ILE A 122 -0.73 11.90 17.18
N SER A 123 -0.05 12.44 16.16
CA SER A 123 1.11 13.30 16.39
C SER A 123 0.77 14.61 17.09
N LYS A 124 -0.46 15.12 16.91
CA LYS A 124 -0.94 16.33 17.60
C LYS A 124 -1.33 16.12 19.07
N LYS A 125 -1.43 14.86 19.53
CA LYS A 125 -1.80 14.52 20.91
C LYS A 125 -0.57 14.31 21.82
N ASN A 126 0.61 14.12 21.22
CA ASN A 126 1.89 13.92 21.90
C ASN A 126 2.80 15.17 21.88
N LYS A 127 2.28 16.31 21.41
CA LYS A 127 2.83 17.65 21.62
C LYS A 127 1.89 18.40 22.53
#